data_AF-A0A2N9LXT0-F1
#
_entry.id   AF-A0A2N9LXT0-F1
#
_cell.length_a   1.000
_cell.length_b   1.000
_cell.length_c   1.000
_cell.angle_alpha   90.00
_cell.angle_beta   90.00
_cell.angle_gamma   90.00
#
_symmetry.space_group_name_H-M   'P 1'
#
loop_
_entity.id
_entity.type
_entity.pdbx_description
1 polymer ?
#
loop_
_entity_poly.entity_id
_entity_poly.type
_entity_poly.pdbx_seq_one_letter_code
_entity_poly.pdbx_strand_id
1 'polypeptide(L)'
;MKRREFIPVAAAGSAGVPVLAAAQVPVASQVTDRDPFPGPLPRSGHSGPSTPATGLIVANLRGGSEPRLAVRLEHGLLDVTVAASALGFAVPQSTDELISAGEGQLRQCMAKALALAGGKWIVAEDAAAFAPCVSNPQKIICVGLNYRRHAREVGMPEPKVPILFNKFNNALTHHRASVPTAGLPGNHFDYEGELVVVMGRRCADVSEERALDYVFGYCTGNDFSERSYQMITSQWVAGKTSDGFAPLGPYLVSADLVGNPNELKLETRVNGELRQSSNTADFIFNCQQVISYCSRLFALEPGDIIFTGTPEGVILGMPKERQVWLKPGDKVVTTIEKLGALEITVA
;
A
#
# COMPACT_ATOMS: atom_id res chain seq x y z
N MET A 1 -28.57 28.64 -17.32
CA MET A 1 -27.92 28.22 -16.06
C MET A 1 -28.98 28.02 -14.99
N LYS A 2 -29.40 26.76 -14.74
CA LYS A 2 -30.38 26.44 -13.70
C LYS A 2 -29.63 25.94 -12.46
N ARG A 3 -29.63 26.74 -11.38
CA ARG A 3 -29.22 26.29 -10.03
C ARG A 3 -30.22 25.23 -9.58
N ARG A 4 -29.74 24.06 -9.15
CA ARG A 4 -30.57 23.06 -8.48
C ARG A 4 -30.80 23.52 -7.04
N GLU A 5 -32.06 23.70 -6.67
CA GLU A 5 -32.50 24.00 -5.31
C GLU A 5 -32.36 22.75 -4.43
N PHE A 6 -31.76 22.91 -3.25
CA PHE A 6 -31.73 21.88 -2.21
C PHE A 6 -33.02 21.93 -1.39
N ILE A 7 -33.55 20.76 -1.04
CA ILE A 7 -34.76 20.56 -0.23
C ILE A 7 -34.49 21.09 1.20
N PRO A 8 -35.39 21.91 1.80
CA PRO A 8 -35.21 22.39 3.16
C PRO A 8 -35.50 21.27 4.18
N VAL A 9 -34.60 21.07 5.13
CA VAL A 9 -34.78 20.17 6.28
C VAL A 9 -35.49 20.92 7.40
N ALA A 10 -36.63 20.40 7.84
CA ALA A 10 -37.36 20.89 9.00
C ALA A 10 -36.64 20.51 10.30
N ALA A 11 -36.52 21.47 11.22
CA ALA A 11 -36.03 21.25 12.57
C ALA A 11 -37.06 20.44 13.38
N ALA A 12 -36.59 19.37 14.04
CA ALA A 12 -37.36 18.63 15.04
C ALA A 12 -36.64 18.72 16.39
N GLY A 13 -37.44 18.98 17.42
CA GLY A 13 -37.02 19.40 18.75
C GLY A 13 -36.34 18.33 19.61
N SER A 14 -35.76 18.83 20.70
CA SER A 14 -35.08 18.11 21.75
C SER A 14 -36.01 17.18 22.55
N ALA A 15 -35.60 15.91 22.68
CA ALA A 15 -36.09 15.02 23.72
C ALA A 15 -34.91 14.19 24.26
N GLY A 16 -34.82 14.09 25.59
CA GLY A 16 -33.66 13.59 26.32
C GLY A 16 -33.29 12.13 26.06
N VAL A 17 -31.98 11.85 26.13
CA VAL A 17 -31.39 10.52 25.99
C VAL A 17 -31.33 9.85 27.37
N PRO A 18 -31.92 8.66 27.58
CA PRO A 18 -31.62 7.86 28.76
C PRO A 18 -30.27 7.15 28.55
N VAL A 19 -29.47 7.12 29.62
CA VAL A 19 -28.19 6.39 29.66
C VAL A 19 -28.46 4.89 29.56
N LEU A 20 -28.09 4.28 28.44
CA LEU A 20 -28.08 2.83 28.26
C LEU A 20 -26.75 2.26 28.77
N ALA A 21 -26.85 1.45 29.82
CA ALA A 21 -25.74 0.68 30.37
C ALA A 21 -25.12 -0.24 29.31
N ALA A 22 -23.79 -0.36 29.35
CA ALA A 22 -23.01 -1.21 28.45
C ALA A 22 -23.50 -2.67 28.51
N ALA A 23 -24.14 -3.12 27.43
CA ALA A 23 -24.46 -4.53 27.24
C ALA A 23 -23.16 -5.29 26.90
N GLN A 24 -22.76 -6.18 27.80
CA GLN A 24 -21.75 -7.20 27.54
C GLN A 24 -22.24 -8.10 26.39
N VAL A 25 -21.45 -8.20 25.32
CA VAL A 25 -21.70 -9.18 24.25
C VAL A 25 -21.36 -10.57 24.81
N PRO A 26 -22.30 -11.54 24.84
CA PRO A 26 -21.98 -12.88 25.24
C PRO A 26 -21.12 -13.55 24.16
N VAL A 27 -19.97 -14.06 24.56
CA VAL A 27 -19.16 -14.97 23.74
C VAL A 27 -19.97 -16.26 23.57
N ALA A 28 -20.52 -16.46 22.37
CA ALA A 28 -21.14 -17.72 22.00
C ALA A 28 -20.07 -18.82 21.99
N SER A 29 -20.10 -19.66 23.02
CA SER A 29 -19.38 -20.92 23.08
C SER A 29 -19.98 -21.91 22.09
N GLN A 30 -19.09 -22.66 21.41
CA GLN A 30 -19.32 -23.73 20.42
C GLN A 30 -19.34 -23.27 18.95
N VAL A 31 -18.14 -22.96 18.44
CA VAL A 31 -17.85 -23.06 17.00
C VAL A 31 -17.19 -24.42 16.78
N THR A 32 -17.89 -25.31 16.09
CA THR A 32 -17.34 -26.57 15.57
C THR A 32 -16.15 -26.28 14.65
N ASP A 33 -15.14 -27.16 14.61
CA ASP A 33 -13.97 -27.15 13.67
C ASP A 33 -14.37 -27.27 12.19
N ARG A 34 -15.26 -26.39 11.72
CA ARG A 34 -15.59 -26.24 10.31
C ARG A 34 -14.91 -24.98 9.83
N ASP A 35 -14.15 -25.12 8.76
CA ASP A 35 -13.64 -24.00 7.97
C ASP A 35 -14.80 -23.00 7.76
N PRO A 36 -14.69 -21.75 8.22
CA PRO A 36 -15.78 -20.78 8.14
C PRO A 36 -16.11 -20.37 6.70
N PHE A 37 -15.34 -20.85 5.71
CA PHE A 37 -15.56 -20.55 4.30
C PHE A 37 -16.26 -21.70 3.55
N PRO A 38 -17.11 -21.36 2.56
CA PRO A 38 -17.47 -22.34 1.54
C PRO A 38 -16.19 -22.86 0.87
N GLY A 39 -16.14 -24.17 0.61
CA GLY A 39 -15.00 -24.81 -0.05
C GLY A 39 -14.66 -24.15 -1.39
N PRO A 40 -13.42 -24.34 -1.90
CA PRO A 40 -12.94 -23.69 -3.10
C PRO A 40 -13.91 -23.86 -4.27
N LEU A 41 -14.08 -22.80 -5.06
CA LEU A 41 -14.96 -22.85 -6.22
C LEU A 41 -14.37 -23.79 -7.29
N PRO A 42 -15.19 -24.27 -8.25
CA PRO A 42 -14.70 -25.13 -9.32
C PRO A 42 -13.57 -24.44 -10.10
N ARG A 43 -12.39 -25.07 -10.07
CA ARG A 43 -11.15 -24.56 -10.68
C ARG A 43 -11.33 -24.37 -12.20
N SER A 44 -11.14 -23.16 -12.70
CA SER A 44 -10.83 -22.93 -14.12
C SER A 44 -9.34 -22.66 -14.25
N GLY A 45 -8.60 -23.64 -14.78
CA GLY A 45 -7.16 -23.53 -14.96
C GLY A 45 -6.84 -22.40 -15.94
N HIS A 46 -6.10 -21.39 -15.47
CA HIS A 46 -5.44 -20.42 -16.34
C HIS A 46 -3.95 -20.49 -16.09
N SER A 47 -3.23 -21.20 -16.96
CA SER A 47 -1.78 -21.13 -17.05
C SER A 47 -1.40 -19.95 -17.93
N GLY A 48 -1.15 -18.79 -17.32
CA GLY A 48 -0.48 -17.69 -18.03
C GLY A 48 1.01 -18.02 -18.23
N PRO A 49 1.62 -17.66 -19.37
CA PRO A 49 3.02 -17.93 -19.64
C PRO A 49 3.94 -17.27 -18.60
N SER A 50 5.00 -17.97 -18.20
CA SER A 50 6.11 -17.42 -17.42
C SER A 50 7.04 -16.64 -18.36
N THR A 51 7.05 -15.32 -18.25
CA THR A 51 7.98 -14.46 -18.98
C THR A 51 9.40 -14.60 -18.40
N PRO A 52 10.48 -14.60 -19.22
CA PRO A 52 11.85 -14.66 -18.71
C PRO A 52 12.18 -13.49 -17.78
N ALA A 53 12.72 -13.79 -16.58
CA ALA A 53 13.08 -12.82 -15.56
C ALA A 53 14.21 -11.89 -16.04
N THR A 54 13.91 -10.60 -16.15
CA THR A 54 14.86 -9.52 -16.46
C THR A 54 14.50 -8.28 -15.65
N GLY A 55 14.36 -8.47 -14.33
CA GLY A 55 13.75 -7.57 -13.37
C GLY A 55 13.93 -6.06 -13.59
N LEU A 56 12.87 -5.33 -13.24
CA LEU A 56 12.77 -3.88 -13.29
C LEU A 56 12.61 -3.29 -11.89
N ILE A 57 13.23 -2.12 -11.70
CA ILE A 57 12.94 -1.20 -10.60
C ILE A 57 12.41 0.07 -11.25
N VAL A 58 11.14 0.40 -11.03
CA VAL A 58 10.48 1.53 -11.69
C VAL A 58 9.95 2.54 -10.70
N ALA A 59 9.82 3.78 -11.15
CA ALA A 59 9.16 4.85 -10.42
C ALA A 59 8.26 5.62 -11.38
N ASN A 60 7.16 6.17 -10.87
CA ASN A 60 6.47 7.24 -11.57
C ASN A 60 7.07 8.58 -11.14
N LEU A 61 7.28 9.46 -12.12
CA LEU A 61 7.61 10.86 -11.94
C LEU A 61 6.40 11.70 -12.32
N ARG A 62 6.23 12.84 -11.68
CA ARG A 62 5.26 13.85 -12.10
C ARG A 62 5.71 14.42 -13.44
N GLY A 63 4.89 14.27 -14.47
CA GLY A 63 4.89 15.09 -15.68
C GLY A 63 3.72 16.08 -15.61
N GLY A 64 3.70 17.10 -16.47
CA GLY A 64 2.73 18.19 -16.41
C GLY A 64 1.29 17.75 -16.12
N SER A 65 0.62 17.17 -17.12
CA SER A 65 -0.75 16.62 -16.96
C SER A 65 -0.79 15.10 -16.76
N GLU A 66 0.27 14.39 -17.15
CA GLU A 66 0.35 12.93 -17.11
C GLU A 66 1.60 12.48 -16.34
N PRO A 67 1.56 11.34 -15.61
CA PRO A 67 2.75 10.75 -15.03
C PRO A 67 3.77 10.35 -16.11
N ARG A 68 5.03 10.23 -15.69
CA ARG A 68 6.15 9.76 -16.51
C ARG A 68 6.79 8.54 -15.86
N LEU A 69 6.84 7.43 -16.58
CA LEU A 69 7.53 6.23 -16.15
C LEU A 69 9.04 6.45 -16.21
N ALA A 70 9.73 6.04 -15.15
CA ALA A 70 11.17 6.00 -15.10
C ALA A 70 11.67 4.64 -14.60
N VAL A 71 12.84 4.23 -15.09
CA VAL A 71 13.53 3.01 -14.66
C VAL A 71 14.76 3.41 -13.86
N ARG A 72 14.91 2.82 -12.67
CA ARG A 72 16.07 3.06 -11.81
C ARG A 72 17.31 2.37 -12.36
N LEU A 73 18.38 3.14 -12.47
CA LEU A 73 19.73 2.71 -12.83
C LEU A 73 20.66 3.02 -11.65
N GLU A 74 21.92 2.56 -11.73
CA GLU A 74 22.93 2.81 -10.68
C GLU A 74 23.19 4.31 -10.44
N HIS A 75 23.05 5.15 -11.47
CA HIS A 75 23.39 6.58 -11.42
C HIS A 75 22.19 7.53 -11.55
N GLY A 76 20.96 7.03 -11.39
CA GLY A 76 19.75 7.84 -11.44
C GLY A 76 18.55 7.14 -12.05
N LEU A 77 17.52 7.92 -12.39
CA LEU A 77 16.29 7.43 -13.00
C LEU A 77 16.29 7.75 -14.48
N LEU A 78 16.32 6.73 -15.34
CA LEU A 78 16.08 6.91 -16.77
C LEU A 78 14.60 7.20 -16.98
N ASP A 79 14.27 8.43 -17.32
CA ASP A 79 12.93 8.82 -17.76
C ASP A 79 12.65 8.22 -19.14
N VAL A 80 12.00 7.05 -19.14
CA VAL A 80 11.78 6.27 -20.36
C VAL A 80 10.71 6.89 -21.25
N THR A 81 9.82 7.73 -20.73
CA THR A 81 8.80 8.39 -21.55
C THR A 81 9.41 9.54 -22.35
N VAL A 82 10.31 10.33 -21.74
CA VAL A 82 11.06 11.37 -22.46
C VAL A 82 12.03 10.75 -23.46
N ALA A 83 12.72 9.66 -23.08
CA ALA A 83 13.58 8.93 -24.00
C ALA A 83 12.79 8.36 -25.19
N ALA A 84 11.65 7.73 -24.93
CA ALA A 84 10.80 7.14 -25.96
C ALA A 84 10.30 8.18 -26.97
N SER A 85 9.83 9.34 -26.49
CA SER A 85 9.40 10.45 -27.34
C SER A 85 10.53 10.92 -28.27
N ALA A 86 11.75 11.06 -27.75
CA ALA A 86 12.92 11.46 -28.54
C ALA A 86 13.41 10.38 -29.52
N LEU A 87 13.17 9.10 -29.22
CA LEU A 87 13.68 7.96 -29.98
C LEU A 87 12.65 7.30 -30.90
N GLY A 88 11.39 7.73 -30.84
CA GLY A 88 10.29 7.21 -31.65
C GLY A 88 9.75 5.87 -31.15
N PHE A 89 9.74 5.62 -29.84
CA PHE A 89 9.10 4.44 -29.24
C PHE A 89 7.75 4.76 -28.63
N ALA A 90 6.85 3.78 -28.61
CA ALA A 90 5.61 3.82 -27.85
C ALA A 90 5.78 2.97 -26.60
N VAL A 91 6.01 3.61 -25.46
CA VAL A 91 6.19 2.95 -24.15
C VAL A 91 5.06 3.32 -23.18
N PRO A 92 4.80 2.48 -22.16
CA PRO A 92 3.91 2.86 -21.06
C PRO A 92 4.32 4.17 -20.40
N GLN A 93 3.35 5.03 -20.12
CA GLN A 93 3.58 6.34 -19.50
C GLN A 93 3.63 6.29 -17.97
N SER A 94 3.13 5.21 -17.37
CA SER A 94 3.10 4.98 -15.93
C SER A 94 3.32 3.51 -15.60
N THR A 95 3.52 3.21 -14.32
CA THR A 95 3.48 1.84 -13.79
C THR A 95 2.12 1.18 -14.00
N ASP A 96 1.01 1.91 -13.86
CA ASP A 96 -0.34 1.41 -14.09
C ASP A 96 -0.51 0.88 -15.54
N GLU A 97 -0.02 1.65 -16.52
CA GLU A 97 0.04 1.22 -17.92
C GLU A 97 1.03 0.09 -18.14
N LEU A 98 2.19 0.11 -17.47
CA LEU A 98 3.19 -0.95 -17.57
C LEU A 98 2.64 -2.30 -17.09
N ILE A 99 1.92 -2.31 -15.97
CA ILE A 99 1.28 -3.50 -15.41
C ILE A 99 0.25 -4.06 -16.40
N SER A 100 -0.50 -3.19 -17.08
CA SER A 100 -1.57 -3.59 -17.99
C SER A 100 -1.06 -4.02 -19.37
N ALA A 101 -0.12 -3.27 -19.95
CA ALA A 101 0.36 -3.43 -21.32
C ALA A 101 1.63 -4.32 -21.42
N GLY A 102 2.31 -4.54 -20.30
CA GLY A 102 3.57 -5.27 -20.24
C GLY A 102 4.79 -4.46 -20.73
N GLU A 103 5.95 -5.10 -20.73
CA GLU A 103 7.25 -4.45 -20.88
C GLU A 103 7.71 -4.27 -22.35
N GLY A 104 6.82 -4.49 -23.32
CA GLY A 104 7.13 -4.71 -24.75
C GLY A 104 8.22 -3.79 -25.33
N GLN A 105 7.84 -2.61 -25.82
CA GLN A 105 8.83 -1.66 -26.39
C GLN A 105 9.69 -0.97 -25.33
N LEU A 106 9.34 -1.07 -24.04
CA LEU A 106 10.08 -0.44 -22.95
C LEU A 106 11.55 -0.88 -22.96
N ARG A 107 11.81 -2.19 -23.05
CA ARG A 107 13.18 -2.73 -23.02
C ARG A 107 14.02 -2.30 -24.22
N GLN A 108 13.40 -2.21 -25.40
CA GLN A 108 14.08 -1.74 -26.61
C GLN A 108 14.42 -0.25 -26.51
N CYS A 109 13.50 0.54 -25.97
CA CYS A 109 13.73 1.96 -25.69
C CYS A 109 14.86 2.15 -24.70
N MET A 110 14.87 1.41 -23.59
CA MET A 110 15.95 1.45 -22.60
C MET A 110 17.31 1.11 -23.21
N ALA A 111 17.40 0.00 -23.96
CA ALA A 111 18.66 -0.42 -24.58
C ALA A 111 19.21 0.65 -25.55
N LYS A 112 18.34 1.24 -26.39
CA LYS A 112 18.75 2.31 -27.30
C LYS A 112 19.11 3.60 -26.57
N ALA A 113 18.36 3.96 -25.53
CA ALA A 113 18.65 5.14 -24.72
C ALA A 113 20.00 5.04 -24.00
N LEU A 114 20.33 3.88 -23.46
CA LEU A 114 21.61 3.61 -22.80
C LEU A 114 22.78 3.60 -23.80
N ALA A 115 22.59 3.04 -25.00
CA ALA A 115 23.62 2.99 -26.03
C ALA A 115 24.00 4.37 -26.59
N LEU A 116 23.08 5.34 -26.57
CA LEU A 116 23.32 6.69 -27.05
C LEU A 116 24.13 7.57 -26.07
N ALA A 117 24.65 6.98 -24.99
CA ALA A 117 25.68 7.48 -24.08
C ALA A 117 25.69 9.01 -23.90
N GLY A 118 24.95 9.52 -22.91
CA GLY A 118 25.01 10.95 -22.58
C GLY A 118 24.20 11.42 -21.38
N GLY A 119 23.62 10.52 -20.57
CA GLY A 119 22.84 10.90 -19.38
C GLY A 119 21.64 11.82 -19.64
N LYS A 120 21.32 12.12 -20.90
CA LYS A 120 20.36 13.16 -21.33
C LYS A 120 18.96 12.97 -20.75
N TRP A 121 18.57 11.73 -20.51
CA TRP A 121 17.26 11.35 -19.97
C TRP A 121 17.37 10.78 -18.55
N ILE A 122 18.52 10.91 -17.90
CA ILE A 122 18.71 10.49 -16.52
C ILE A 122 18.38 11.66 -15.60
N VAL A 123 17.41 11.45 -14.74
CA VAL A 123 17.05 12.36 -13.65
C VAL A 123 17.77 11.89 -12.39
N ALA A 124 18.46 12.80 -11.71
CA ALA A 124 19.07 12.50 -10.42
C ALA A 124 17.98 12.17 -9.38
N GLU A 125 18.18 11.12 -8.56
CA GLU A 125 17.16 10.65 -7.61
C GLU A 125 16.78 11.70 -6.55
N ASP A 126 17.70 12.58 -6.19
CA ASP A 126 17.48 13.69 -5.25
C ASP A 126 16.62 14.82 -5.85
N ALA A 127 16.75 15.06 -7.15
CA ALA A 127 15.96 16.04 -7.91
C ALA A 127 14.65 15.47 -8.49
N ALA A 128 14.41 14.16 -8.35
CA ALA A 128 13.24 13.51 -8.94
C ALA A 128 11.92 13.94 -8.28
N ALA A 129 10.99 14.40 -9.11
CA ALA A 129 9.63 14.71 -8.68
C ALA A 129 8.76 13.45 -8.72
N PHE A 130 8.77 12.64 -7.65
CA PHE A 130 8.05 11.36 -7.62
C PHE A 130 6.52 11.50 -7.68
N ALA A 131 5.86 10.56 -8.33
CA ALA A 131 4.42 10.29 -8.22
C ALA A 131 4.22 8.93 -7.53
N PRO A 132 2.99 8.57 -7.11
CA PRO A 132 2.75 7.29 -6.44
C PRO A 132 3.16 6.13 -7.34
N CYS A 133 3.72 5.07 -6.76
CA CYS A 133 4.15 3.88 -7.52
C CYS A 133 2.99 3.15 -8.21
N VAL A 134 1.76 3.33 -7.74
CA VAL A 134 0.52 2.95 -8.41
C VAL A 134 -0.45 4.11 -8.19
N SER A 135 -1.00 4.66 -9.26
CA SER A 135 -1.77 5.91 -9.16
C SER A 135 -3.28 5.67 -9.17
N ASN A 136 -3.74 4.59 -9.82
CA ASN A 136 -5.16 4.30 -10.02
C ASN A 136 -5.48 2.82 -9.76
N PRO A 137 -5.15 2.28 -8.57
CA PRO A 137 -5.60 0.94 -8.22
C PRO A 137 -7.14 0.90 -8.20
N GLN A 138 -7.73 -0.21 -8.61
CA GLN A 138 -9.18 -0.39 -8.45
C GLN A 138 -9.50 -0.67 -6.98
N LYS A 139 -8.61 -1.39 -6.28
CA LYS A 139 -8.74 -1.74 -4.87
C LYS A 139 -7.44 -1.47 -4.12
N ILE A 140 -7.59 -0.80 -2.97
CA ILE A 140 -6.54 -0.67 -1.95
C ILE A 140 -6.99 -1.50 -0.76
N ILE A 141 -6.44 -2.70 -0.64
CA ILE A 141 -6.77 -3.65 0.41
C ILE A 141 -5.72 -3.51 1.51
N CYS A 142 -6.15 -3.56 2.77
CA CYS A 142 -5.26 -3.47 3.92
C CYS A 142 -5.53 -4.62 4.87
N VAL A 143 -4.46 -5.18 5.45
CA VAL A 143 -4.52 -6.30 6.39
C VAL A 143 -4.19 -5.79 7.79
N GLY A 144 -5.13 -5.91 8.72
CA GLY A 144 -4.89 -5.58 10.12
C GLY A 144 -4.19 -6.70 10.87
N LEU A 145 -3.42 -6.32 11.89
CA LEU A 145 -2.88 -7.23 12.90
C LEU A 145 -2.15 -8.44 12.31
N ASN A 146 -1.23 -8.21 11.35
CA ASN A 146 -0.59 -9.29 10.60
C ASN A 146 0.85 -9.61 11.03
N TYR A 147 1.34 -9.07 12.15
CA TYR A 147 2.64 -9.42 12.73
C TYR A 147 2.44 -10.05 14.10
N ARG A 148 3.10 -11.18 14.37
CA ARG A 148 2.96 -11.88 15.66
C ARG A 148 3.39 -11.01 16.83
N ARG A 149 4.48 -10.26 16.67
CA ARG A 149 4.97 -9.35 17.71
C ARG A 149 4.05 -8.14 17.92
N HIS A 150 3.45 -7.62 16.85
CA HIS A 150 2.45 -6.56 16.96
C HIS A 150 1.19 -7.05 17.69
N ALA A 151 0.67 -8.24 17.37
CA ALA A 151 -0.47 -8.82 18.09
C ALA A 151 -0.21 -8.94 19.59
N ARG A 152 0.99 -9.38 19.98
CA ARG A 152 1.44 -9.43 21.38
C ARG A 152 1.55 -8.04 22.01
N GLU A 153 2.07 -7.04 21.29
CA GLU A 153 2.21 -5.66 21.77
C GLU A 153 0.86 -5.05 22.15
N VAL A 154 -0.16 -5.21 21.30
CA VAL A 154 -1.50 -4.67 21.56
C VAL A 154 -2.37 -5.59 22.42
N GLY A 155 -1.82 -6.70 22.93
CA GLY A 155 -2.51 -7.63 23.81
C GLY A 155 -3.67 -8.39 23.16
N MET A 156 -3.65 -8.55 21.83
CA MET A 156 -4.69 -9.25 21.07
C MET A 156 -4.23 -10.66 20.69
N PRO A 157 -5.13 -11.66 20.69
CA PRO A 157 -4.80 -12.98 20.15
C PRO A 157 -4.52 -12.88 18.65
N GLU A 158 -3.66 -13.76 18.14
CA GLU A 158 -3.43 -13.87 16.71
C GLU A 158 -4.76 -14.19 16.01
N PRO A 159 -5.14 -13.42 14.97
CA PRO A 159 -6.37 -13.66 14.24
C PRO A 159 -6.34 -15.03 13.55
N LYS A 160 -7.51 -15.65 13.41
CA LYS A 160 -7.64 -16.96 12.72
C LYS A 160 -7.73 -16.82 11.20
N VAL A 161 -8.08 -15.64 10.71
CA VAL A 161 -8.20 -15.29 9.29
C VAL A 161 -7.71 -13.85 9.08
N PRO A 162 -7.22 -13.48 7.88
CA PRO A 162 -6.81 -12.09 7.61
C PRO A 162 -7.95 -11.09 7.88
N ILE A 163 -7.67 -10.06 8.68
CA ILE A 163 -8.61 -8.96 8.93
C ILE A 163 -8.47 -7.95 7.80
N LEU A 164 -9.46 -7.89 6.92
CA LEU A 164 -9.43 -7.01 5.76
C LEU A 164 -10.18 -5.70 6.02
N PHE A 165 -9.57 -4.59 5.61
CA PHE A 165 -10.20 -3.29 5.45
C PHE A 165 -9.64 -2.62 4.18
N ASN A 166 -10.01 -1.37 3.92
CA ASN A 166 -9.60 -0.69 2.70
C ASN A 166 -9.24 0.78 2.95
N LYS A 167 -8.55 1.35 1.96
CA LYS A 167 -8.45 2.80 1.73
C LYS A 167 -9.07 3.13 0.37
N PHE A 168 -9.27 4.41 0.12
CA PHE A 168 -9.71 4.93 -1.18
C PHE A 168 -8.56 5.66 -1.88
N ASN A 169 -8.71 5.89 -3.19
CA ASN A 169 -7.64 6.45 -4.02
C ASN A 169 -7.22 7.86 -3.62
N ASN A 170 -8.06 8.63 -2.92
CA ASN A 170 -7.68 9.94 -2.38
C ASN A 170 -6.56 9.84 -1.33
N ALA A 171 -6.42 8.69 -0.65
CA ALA A 171 -5.36 8.48 0.32
C ALA A 171 -3.98 8.30 -0.34
N LEU A 172 -3.91 7.94 -1.63
CA LEU A 172 -2.63 7.68 -2.30
C LEU A 172 -1.74 8.92 -2.30
N THR A 173 -0.47 8.72 -1.98
CA THR A 173 0.55 9.76 -2.13
C THR A 173 1.91 9.15 -2.46
N HIS A 174 2.93 9.98 -2.61
CA HIS A 174 4.21 9.61 -3.19
C HIS A 174 5.38 9.86 -2.25
N HIS A 175 6.53 9.31 -2.61
CA HIS A 175 7.80 9.61 -1.94
C HIS A 175 8.09 11.12 -1.91
N ARG A 176 8.58 11.61 -0.77
CA ARG A 176 8.82 13.03 -0.44
C ARG A 176 7.58 13.93 -0.54
N ALA A 177 6.38 13.36 -0.37
CA ALA A 177 5.18 14.16 -0.23
C ALA A 177 5.10 14.80 1.17
N SER A 178 4.29 15.85 1.24
CA SER A 178 3.77 16.39 2.49
C SER A 178 2.35 15.86 2.70
N VAL A 179 2.08 15.25 3.84
CA VAL A 179 0.75 14.70 4.18
C VAL A 179 0.02 15.70 5.08
N PRO A 180 -1.13 16.25 4.65
CA PRO A 180 -1.86 17.23 5.43
C PRO A 180 -2.56 16.57 6.62
N THR A 181 -2.38 17.16 7.79
CA THR A 181 -3.03 16.75 9.05
C THR A 181 -3.97 17.82 9.62
N ALA A 182 -4.00 19.00 8.99
CA ALA A 182 -4.90 20.08 9.36
C ALA A 182 -6.38 19.62 9.28
N GLY A 183 -7.11 19.80 10.38
CA GLY A 183 -8.53 19.43 10.47
C GLY A 183 -8.79 17.97 10.90
N LEU A 184 -7.75 17.16 11.07
CA LEU A 184 -7.88 15.88 11.77
C LEU A 184 -8.05 16.13 13.28
N PRO A 185 -9.03 15.51 13.95
CA PRO A 185 -9.25 15.68 15.36
C PRO A 185 -8.30 14.79 16.14
N GLY A 186 -7.77 15.31 17.24
CA GLY A 186 -7.26 14.49 18.32
C GLY A 186 -5.75 14.35 18.40
N ASN A 187 -4.96 14.82 17.43
CA ASN A 187 -3.50 14.71 17.48
C ASN A 187 -2.99 13.26 17.68
N HIS A 188 -3.76 12.22 17.35
CA HIS A 188 -3.33 10.81 17.46
C HIS A 188 -2.94 10.26 16.07
N PHE A 189 -2.10 11.02 15.36
CA PHE A 189 -1.61 10.62 14.04
C PHE A 189 -0.44 9.66 14.18
N ASP A 190 -0.56 8.50 13.55
CA ASP A 190 0.31 7.34 13.73
C ASP A 190 0.86 6.84 12.40
N TYR A 191 2.05 6.25 12.43
CA TYR A 191 2.69 5.61 11.29
C TYR A 191 2.50 4.10 11.36
N GLU A 192 2.48 3.46 10.20
CA GLU A 192 2.47 2.01 10.07
C GLU A 192 3.30 1.62 8.83
N GLY A 193 4.59 1.31 9.00
CA GLY A 193 5.42 0.91 7.86
C GLY A 193 5.04 -0.47 7.35
N GLU A 194 4.77 -0.61 6.04
CA GLU A 194 4.24 -1.86 5.48
C GLU A 194 4.87 -2.25 4.14
N LEU A 195 5.00 -3.56 3.92
CA LEU A 195 5.20 -4.12 2.59
C LEU A 195 3.88 -4.01 1.81
N VAL A 196 3.94 -3.47 0.60
CA VAL A 196 2.80 -3.39 -0.31
C VAL A 196 3.01 -4.33 -1.49
N VAL A 197 2.06 -5.25 -1.70
CA VAL A 197 2.01 -6.12 -2.88
C VAL A 197 1.26 -5.39 -3.99
N VAL A 198 1.81 -5.42 -5.21
CA VAL A 198 1.15 -4.90 -6.41
C VAL A 198 0.81 -6.04 -7.35
N MET A 199 -0.48 -6.23 -7.63
CA MET A 199 -0.97 -7.30 -8.49
C MET A 199 -0.66 -7.01 -9.95
N GLY A 200 -0.14 -8.00 -10.68
CA GLY A 200 0.21 -7.89 -12.09
C GLY A 200 -0.75 -8.57 -13.04
N ARG A 201 -1.54 -9.53 -12.54
CA ARG A 201 -2.50 -10.31 -13.33
C ARG A 201 -3.77 -10.49 -12.54
N ARG A 202 -4.88 -10.64 -13.25
CA ARG A 202 -6.16 -10.99 -12.64
C ARG A 202 -6.04 -12.29 -11.85
N CYS A 203 -6.38 -12.26 -10.57
CA CYS A 203 -6.25 -13.36 -9.61
C CYS A 203 -7.59 -13.62 -8.92
N ALA A 204 -8.18 -14.80 -9.15
CA ALA A 204 -9.46 -15.21 -8.59
C ALA A 204 -9.43 -16.71 -8.28
N ASP A 205 -9.82 -17.07 -7.06
CA ASP A 205 -9.81 -18.45 -6.56
C ASP A 205 -8.48 -19.19 -6.79
N VAL A 206 -7.37 -18.53 -6.41
CA VAL A 206 -6.00 -19.02 -6.62
C VAL A 206 -5.46 -19.65 -5.34
N SER A 207 -4.74 -20.77 -5.44
CA SER A 207 -4.11 -21.43 -4.29
C SER A 207 -2.87 -20.68 -3.80
N GLU A 208 -2.47 -20.91 -2.56
CA GLU A 208 -1.29 -20.25 -1.95
C GLU A 208 -0.01 -20.52 -2.75
N GLU A 209 0.17 -21.72 -3.29
CA GLU A 209 1.37 -22.11 -4.05
C GLU A 209 1.51 -21.32 -5.36
N ARG A 210 0.40 -20.83 -5.90
CA ARG A 210 0.35 -20.08 -7.17
C ARG A 210 0.20 -18.58 -6.96
N ALA A 211 -0.08 -18.13 -5.74
CA ALA A 211 -0.44 -16.76 -5.44
C ALA A 211 0.60 -15.73 -5.90
N LEU A 212 1.89 -16.00 -5.68
CA LEU A 212 2.96 -15.07 -6.07
C LEU A 212 3.12 -14.93 -7.58
N ASP A 213 2.68 -15.90 -8.40
CA ASP A 213 2.77 -15.78 -9.86
C ASP A 213 1.93 -14.60 -10.38
N TYR A 214 0.95 -14.14 -9.62
CA TYR A 214 0.05 -13.05 -10.00
C TYR A 214 0.56 -11.67 -9.57
N VAL A 215 1.68 -11.62 -8.84
CA VAL A 215 2.27 -10.37 -8.34
C VAL A 215 3.16 -9.76 -9.42
N PHE A 216 2.98 -8.47 -9.70
CA PHE A 216 3.91 -7.71 -10.54
C PHE A 216 5.19 -7.41 -9.77
N GLY A 217 5.02 -6.91 -8.55
CA GLY A 217 6.12 -6.49 -7.71
C GLY A 217 5.65 -5.98 -6.35
N TYR A 218 6.57 -5.32 -5.67
CA TYR A 218 6.40 -4.83 -4.32
C TYR A 218 6.92 -3.40 -4.20
N CYS A 219 6.32 -2.63 -3.29
CA CYS A 219 6.83 -1.31 -2.92
C CYS A 219 6.74 -1.12 -1.40
N THR A 220 7.49 -0.13 -0.90
CA THR A 220 7.34 0.32 0.48
C THR A 220 6.09 1.19 0.59
N GLY A 221 5.28 0.97 1.62
CA GLY A 221 4.14 1.79 1.97
C GLY A 221 4.17 2.24 3.42
N ASN A 222 3.34 3.22 3.74
CA ASN A 222 2.98 3.54 5.11
C ASN A 222 1.44 3.62 5.23
N ASP A 223 0.84 2.89 6.16
CA ASP A 223 -0.58 2.96 6.48
C ASP A 223 -0.82 4.00 7.58
N PHE A 224 -0.77 5.28 7.19
CA PHE A 224 -1.03 6.34 8.15
C PHE A 224 -2.43 6.23 8.74
N SER A 225 -2.50 6.49 10.04
CA SER A 225 -3.71 6.28 10.82
C SER A 225 -3.98 7.47 11.72
N GLU A 226 -5.20 8.00 11.67
CA GLU A 226 -5.70 8.88 12.72
C GLU A 226 -6.50 8.02 13.71
N ARG A 227 -5.90 7.76 14.87
CA ARG A 227 -6.43 6.76 15.81
C ARG A 227 -7.73 7.21 16.46
N SER A 228 -7.96 8.51 16.61
CA SER A 228 -9.20 9.03 17.19
C SER A 228 -10.39 8.65 16.31
N TYR A 229 -10.27 8.81 15.00
CA TYR A 229 -11.24 8.43 13.97
C TYR A 229 -11.33 6.94 13.76
N GLN A 230 -10.21 6.22 13.80
CA GLN A 230 -10.21 4.77 13.64
C GLN A 230 -11.11 4.08 14.69
N MET A 231 -11.20 4.66 15.89
CA MET A 231 -11.90 4.09 17.04
C MET A 231 -13.36 4.56 17.20
N ILE A 232 -13.88 5.43 16.32
CA ILE A 232 -15.27 5.93 16.46
C ILE A 232 -16.32 4.89 16.06
N THR A 233 -15.97 3.91 15.23
CA THR A 233 -16.83 2.78 14.87
C THR A 233 -16.03 1.48 14.83
N SER A 234 -16.70 0.35 14.58
CA SER A 234 -16.03 -0.93 14.32
C SER A 234 -15.28 -0.98 12.98
N GLN A 235 -15.50 -0.01 12.09
CA GLN A 235 -14.88 0.05 10.76
C GLN A 235 -13.70 1.04 10.78
N TRP A 236 -12.50 0.55 10.47
CA TRP A 236 -11.28 1.37 10.54
C TRP A 236 -11.15 2.42 9.43
N VAL A 237 -11.94 2.33 8.37
CA VAL A 237 -11.86 3.22 7.19
C VAL A 237 -11.86 4.71 7.56
N ALA A 238 -12.60 5.10 8.61
CA ALA A 238 -12.70 6.48 9.06
C ALA A 238 -11.35 7.09 9.49
N GLY A 239 -10.46 6.30 10.09
CA GLY A 239 -9.13 6.73 10.50
C GLY A 239 -8.03 6.43 9.49
N LYS A 240 -8.36 5.81 8.35
CA LYS A 240 -7.38 5.22 7.43
C LYS A 240 -7.37 5.86 6.03
N THR A 241 -8.37 6.67 5.68
CA THR A 241 -8.58 7.07 4.27
C THR A 241 -8.48 8.58 4.00
N SER A 242 -7.98 9.39 4.94
CA SER A 242 -7.74 10.81 4.70
C SER A 242 -6.69 11.03 3.60
N ASP A 243 -6.71 12.21 2.97
CA ASP A 243 -5.81 12.53 1.86
C ASP A 243 -4.34 12.33 2.25
N GLY A 244 -3.62 11.54 1.45
CA GLY A 244 -2.21 11.21 1.70
C GLY A 244 -1.93 10.12 2.73
N PHE A 245 -2.93 9.39 3.22
CA PHE A 245 -2.74 8.33 4.22
C PHE A 245 -2.18 7.00 3.69
N ALA A 246 -1.95 6.90 2.37
CA ALA A 246 -1.39 5.74 1.70
C ALA A 246 -0.19 6.14 0.81
N PRO A 247 0.90 6.68 1.36
CA PRO A 247 2.13 6.88 0.62
C PRO A 247 2.68 5.55 0.09
N LEU A 248 3.12 5.57 -1.17
CA LEU A 248 3.73 4.42 -1.85
C LEU A 248 5.01 4.83 -2.58
N GLY A 249 6.06 4.03 -2.44
CA GLY A 249 7.30 4.16 -3.21
C GLY A 249 8.57 4.08 -2.36
N PRO A 250 9.70 4.64 -2.79
CA PRO A 250 9.92 5.40 -4.03
C PRO A 250 9.87 4.55 -5.30
N TYR A 251 10.03 3.22 -5.16
CA TYR A 251 10.08 2.30 -6.29
C TYR A 251 9.02 1.22 -6.18
N LEU A 252 8.58 0.76 -7.35
CA LEU A 252 7.97 -0.55 -7.54
C LEU A 252 9.05 -1.48 -8.06
N VAL A 253 9.38 -2.50 -7.26
CA VAL A 253 10.40 -3.51 -7.56
C VAL A 253 9.71 -4.78 -8.02
N SER A 254 10.04 -5.22 -9.23
CA SER A 254 9.53 -6.47 -9.80
C SER A 254 9.77 -7.69 -8.89
N ALA A 255 8.83 -8.63 -8.91
CA ALA A 255 8.82 -9.76 -7.99
C ALA A 255 10.07 -10.65 -8.10
N ASP A 256 10.67 -10.79 -9.29
CA ASP A 256 11.88 -11.57 -9.51
C ASP A 256 13.13 -10.98 -8.85
N LEU A 257 13.22 -9.64 -8.69
CA LEU A 257 14.30 -8.99 -7.95
C LEU A 257 14.12 -9.09 -6.42
N VAL A 258 12.88 -9.11 -5.95
CA VAL A 258 12.59 -9.26 -4.52
C VAL A 258 12.90 -10.69 -4.05
N GLY A 259 12.52 -11.70 -4.85
CA GLY A 259 12.70 -13.10 -4.48
C GLY A 259 11.69 -13.52 -3.40
N ASN A 260 12.13 -13.71 -2.16
CA ASN A 260 11.24 -14.06 -1.05
C ASN A 260 10.66 -12.78 -0.38
N PRO A 261 9.35 -12.48 -0.54
CA PRO A 261 8.74 -11.30 0.10
C PRO A 261 8.50 -11.49 1.61
N ASN A 262 8.61 -12.72 2.10
CA ASN A 262 8.35 -13.09 3.50
C ASN A 262 9.63 -13.12 4.35
N GLU A 263 10.71 -12.46 3.91
CA GLU A 263 11.96 -12.36 4.66
C GLU A 263 12.69 -11.03 4.40
N LEU A 264 11.95 -9.92 4.42
CA LEU A 264 12.48 -8.59 4.16
C LEU A 264 12.57 -7.80 5.47
N LYS A 265 13.73 -7.22 5.76
CA LYS A 265 13.86 -6.28 6.88
C LYS A 265 13.03 -5.03 6.63
N LEU A 266 12.32 -4.56 7.67
CA LEU A 266 11.50 -3.35 7.64
C LEU A 266 11.86 -2.45 8.83
N GLU A 267 12.10 -1.17 8.56
CA GLU A 267 12.32 -0.14 9.58
C GLU A 267 11.47 1.10 9.32
N THR A 268 10.94 1.70 10.38
CA THR A 268 10.31 3.04 10.33
C THR A 268 11.05 3.96 11.30
N ARG A 269 11.43 5.14 10.82
CA ARG A 269 12.10 6.19 11.61
C ARG A 269 11.29 7.47 11.61
N VAL A 270 11.24 8.15 12.74
CA VAL A 270 10.65 9.49 12.88
C VAL A 270 11.73 10.46 13.31
N ASN A 271 12.02 11.47 12.48
CA ASN A 271 13.10 12.43 12.72
C ASN A 271 14.47 11.75 13.00
N GLY A 272 14.72 10.61 12.35
CA GLY A 272 15.93 9.79 12.53
C GLY A 272 15.86 8.77 13.66
N GLU A 273 14.93 8.91 14.61
CA GLU A 273 14.71 7.97 15.70
C GLU A 273 14.07 6.68 15.18
N LEU A 274 14.65 5.51 15.48
CA LEU A 274 14.09 4.21 15.11
C LEU A 274 12.83 3.92 15.94
N ARG A 275 11.72 3.68 15.24
CA ARG A 275 10.40 3.46 15.84
C ARG A 275 9.86 2.05 15.60
N GLN A 276 10.05 1.51 14.40
CA GLN A 276 9.72 0.13 14.07
C GLN A 276 10.97 -0.56 13.52
N SER A 277 11.20 -1.83 13.88
CA SER A 277 12.28 -2.65 13.35
C SER A 277 11.90 -4.13 13.39
N SER A 278 11.55 -4.67 12.23
CA SER A 278 11.04 -6.03 12.12
C SER A 278 11.48 -6.70 10.82
N ASN A 279 10.94 -7.88 10.56
CA ASN A 279 11.15 -8.63 9.34
C ASN A 279 9.81 -9.25 8.91
N THR A 280 9.51 -9.29 7.61
CA THR A 280 8.27 -9.86 7.10
C THR A 280 8.13 -11.37 7.37
N ALA A 281 9.18 -12.07 7.83
CA ALA A 281 9.09 -13.43 8.38
C ALA A 281 8.22 -13.52 9.65
N ASP A 282 7.98 -12.40 10.34
CA ASP A 282 7.10 -12.34 11.50
C ASP A 282 5.60 -12.25 11.13
N PHE A 283 5.26 -12.30 9.83
CA PHE A 283 3.87 -12.33 9.38
C PHE A 283 3.08 -13.48 10.01
N ILE A 284 1.87 -13.18 10.48
CA ILE A 284 0.87 -14.19 10.87
C ILE A 284 0.37 -14.91 9.62
N PHE A 285 -0.04 -14.13 8.61
CA PHE A 285 -0.38 -14.58 7.27
C PHE A 285 0.62 -14.03 6.26
N ASN A 286 1.38 -14.92 5.62
CA ASN A 286 2.34 -14.55 4.60
C ASN A 286 1.66 -14.00 3.32
N CYS A 287 2.45 -13.48 2.38
CA CYS A 287 1.89 -12.89 1.15
C CYS A 287 1.01 -13.88 0.35
N GLN A 288 1.39 -15.15 0.28
CA GLN A 288 0.64 -16.19 -0.42
C GLN A 288 -0.74 -16.40 0.20
N GLN A 289 -0.79 -16.51 1.53
CA GLN A 289 -1.99 -16.70 2.31
C GLN A 289 -2.95 -15.52 2.14
N VAL A 290 -2.44 -14.29 2.25
CA VAL A 290 -3.25 -13.07 2.06
C VAL A 290 -3.83 -12.98 0.65
N ILE A 291 -3.00 -13.17 -0.39
CA ILE A 291 -3.45 -13.10 -1.79
C ILE A 291 -4.48 -14.20 -2.07
N SER A 292 -4.18 -15.45 -1.68
CA SER A 292 -5.09 -16.58 -1.88
C SER A 292 -6.42 -16.34 -1.18
N TYR A 293 -6.38 -15.87 0.07
CA TYR A 293 -7.56 -15.52 0.85
C TYR A 293 -8.41 -14.45 0.17
N CYS A 294 -7.81 -13.31 -0.22
CA CYS A 294 -8.51 -12.25 -0.95
C CYS A 294 -9.12 -12.80 -2.25
N SER A 295 -8.37 -13.60 -3.02
CA SER A 295 -8.82 -14.11 -4.32
C SER A 295 -10.04 -15.03 -4.24
N ARG A 296 -10.29 -15.69 -3.10
CA ARG A 296 -11.50 -16.49 -2.84
C ARG A 296 -12.72 -15.63 -2.53
N LEU A 297 -12.51 -14.44 -1.98
CA LEU A 297 -13.59 -13.50 -1.64
C LEU A 297 -13.99 -12.64 -2.85
N PHE A 298 -13.00 -12.18 -3.63
CA PHE A 298 -13.20 -11.35 -4.81
C PHE A 298 -12.00 -11.44 -5.76
N ALA A 299 -12.22 -11.14 -7.03
CA ALA A 299 -11.12 -11.07 -8.00
C ALA A 299 -10.23 -9.84 -7.73
N LEU A 300 -8.94 -10.08 -7.63
CA LEU A 300 -7.90 -9.05 -7.68
C LEU A 300 -7.59 -8.76 -9.14
N GLU A 301 -7.47 -7.50 -9.51
CA GLU A 301 -7.18 -7.05 -10.88
C GLU A 301 -5.74 -6.52 -10.98
N PRO A 302 -5.14 -6.48 -12.19
CA PRO A 302 -3.85 -5.83 -12.39
C PRO A 302 -3.87 -4.38 -11.87
N GLY A 303 -2.87 -4.01 -11.07
CA GLY A 303 -2.78 -2.71 -10.41
C GLY A 303 -3.45 -2.64 -9.04
N ASP A 304 -4.24 -3.64 -8.62
CA ASP A 304 -4.71 -3.70 -7.22
C ASP A 304 -3.52 -3.83 -6.27
N ILE A 305 -3.65 -3.20 -5.10
CA ILE A 305 -2.59 -3.17 -4.09
C ILE A 305 -3.06 -3.70 -2.75
N ILE A 306 -2.14 -4.39 -2.05
CA ILE A 306 -2.39 -4.97 -0.73
C ILE A 306 -1.32 -4.46 0.25
N PHE A 307 -1.74 -3.64 1.20
CA PHE A 307 -1.03 -3.30 2.42
C PHE A 307 -1.06 -4.51 3.36
N THR A 308 0.10 -5.11 3.63
CA THR A 308 0.20 -6.43 4.26
C THR A 308 0.19 -6.42 5.80
N GLY A 309 0.01 -5.25 6.40
CA GLY A 309 0.05 -5.04 7.83
C GLY A 309 1.39 -4.48 8.32
N THR A 310 1.37 -3.97 9.54
CA THR A 310 2.48 -3.27 10.19
C THR A 310 3.04 -4.06 11.37
N PRO A 311 4.36 -4.01 11.63
CA PRO A 311 4.97 -4.60 12.80
C PRO A 311 4.71 -3.78 14.07
N GLU A 312 5.23 -4.28 15.20
CA GLU A 312 5.21 -3.58 16.47
C GLU A 312 5.92 -2.21 16.42
N GLY A 313 5.64 -1.35 17.40
CA GLY A 313 6.26 -0.03 17.52
C GLY A 313 5.41 1.12 16.95
N VAL A 314 4.15 0.85 16.60
CA VAL A 314 3.17 1.91 16.34
C VAL A 314 2.91 2.69 17.63
N ILE A 315 2.62 3.99 17.52
CA ILE A 315 2.48 4.85 18.71
C ILE A 315 1.33 4.35 19.59
N LEU A 316 0.21 3.91 19.00
CA LEU A 316 -0.93 3.38 19.76
C LEU A 316 -0.56 2.15 20.61
N GLY A 317 0.39 1.33 20.16
CA GLY A 317 0.85 0.12 20.86
C GLY A 317 1.77 0.42 22.05
N MET A 318 2.28 1.65 22.16
CA MET A 318 3.13 2.05 23.28
C MET A 318 2.31 2.35 24.54
N PRO A 319 2.90 2.19 25.75
CA PRO A 319 2.31 2.69 26.99
C PRO A 319 1.94 4.17 26.86
N LYS A 320 0.80 4.58 27.40
CA LYS A 320 0.21 5.92 27.21
C LYS A 320 1.18 7.05 27.51
N GLU A 321 2.03 6.87 28.51
CA GLU A 321 3.02 7.84 28.99
C GLU A 321 4.20 8.01 28.01
N ARG A 322 4.38 7.08 27.07
CA ARG A 322 5.42 7.06 26.05
C ARG A 322 4.90 7.41 24.65
N GLN A 323 3.59 7.62 24.51
CA GLN A 323 2.98 7.92 23.21
C GLN A 323 3.36 9.33 22.76
N VAL A 324 4.23 9.39 21.75
CA VAL A 324 4.62 10.64 21.08
C VAL A 324 4.07 10.59 19.66
N TRP A 325 2.87 11.17 19.50
CA TRP A 325 2.15 11.24 18.23
C TRP A 325 2.84 12.14 17.21
N LEU A 326 2.62 11.82 15.94
CA LEU A 326 3.14 12.62 14.84
C LEU A 326 2.49 14.01 14.82
N LYS A 327 3.29 15.02 14.47
CA LYS A 327 2.86 16.42 14.36
C LYS A 327 3.44 17.08 13.11
N PRO A 328 2.87 18.22 12.66
CA PRO A 328 3.42 18.98 11.55
C PRO A 328 4.93 19.26 11.70
N GLY A 329 5.67 19.01 10.63
CA GLY A 329 7.13 19.09 10.56
C GLY A 329 7.87 17.78 10.81
N ASP A 330 7.22 16.75 11.36
CA ASP A 330 7.85 15.44 11.55
C ASP A 330 8.14 14.77 10.21
N LYS A 331 9.31 14.14 10.12
CA LYS A 331 9.73 13.34 8.97
C LYS A 331 9.64 11.86 9.29
N VAL A 332 8.82 11.13 8.53
CA VAL A 332 8.66 9.69 8.65
C VAL A 332 9.39 9.02 7.49
N VAL A 333 10.33 8.13 7.79
CA VAL A 333 11.08 7.36 6.79
C VAL A 333 10.82 5.88 7.02
N THR A 334 10.14 5.22 6.08
CA THR A 334 9.93 3.77 6.08
C THR A 334 10.88 3.13 5.08
N THR A 335 11.66 2.14 5.49
CA THR A 335 12.60 1.44 4.62
C THR A 335 12.30 -0.05 4.66
N ILE A 336 12.14 -0.65 3.48
CA ILE A 336 12.08 -2.10 3.33
C ILE A 336 13.25 -2.55 2.46
N GLU A 337 13.90 -3.63 2.90
CA GLU A 337 14.99 -4.25 2.19
C GLU A 337 14.65 -4.44 0.71
N LYS A 338 15.58 -4.05 -0.19
CA LYS A 338 15.43 -4.04 -1.66
C LYS A 338 14.46 -3.01 -2.24
N LEU A 339 13.50 -2.49 -1.48
CA LEU A 339 12.42 -1.61 -1.99
C LEU A 339 12.73 -0.11 -1.86
N GLY A 340 13.74 0.24 -1.07
CA GLY A 340 14.16 1.62 -0.85
C GLY A 340 13.42 2.30 0.31
N ALA A 341 13.74 3.57 0.53
CA ALA A 341 13.25 4.36 1.64
C ALA A 341 12.14 5.32 1.19
N LEU A 342 10.94 5.16 1.72
CA LEU A 342 9.79 6.05 1.57
C LEU A 342 9.87 7.17 2.61
N GLU A 343 10.06 8.42 2.18
CA GLU A 343 10.08 9.59 3.06
C GLU A 343 8.78 10.38 2.92
N ILE A 344 8.21 10.79 4.05
CA ILE A 344 7.03 11.65 4.13
C ILE A 344 7.27 12.74 5.17
N THR A 345 6.82 13.96 4.88
CA THR A 345 6.75 15.04 5.85
C THR A 345 5.31 15.24 6.30
N VAL A 346 5.06 15.32 7.60
CA VAL A 346 3.75 15.66 8.15
C VAL A 346 3.54 17.17 8.03
N ALA A 347 2.39 17.62 7.53
CA ALA A 347 2.07 19.02 7.27
C ALA A 347 0.78 19.48 7.98
#